data_AF-A0A661VGY1-F1
#
_entry.id   AF-A0A661VGY1-F1
#
_cell.length_a   1.000
_cell.length_b   1.000
_cell.length_c   1.000
_cell.angle_alpha   90.00
_cell.angle_beta   90.00
_cell.angle_gamma   90.00
#
_symmetry.space_group_name_H-M   'P 1'
#
loop_
_entity.id
_entity.type
_entity.pdbx_description
1 polymer ?
#
loop_
_entity_poly.entity_id
_entity_poly.type
_entity_poly.pdbx_seq_one_letter_code
_entity_poly.pdbx_strand_id
1 'polypeptide(L)'
;MARSYYKPGDYNVICDRCGGQYKRSECAIEWNGLLTCLRGCWEIRQPQDFVRAKEDNQSVSLARVDINYKMSTTTLSSSAAQDAKSLEITSVSDISKGDSLGIGLNDGTVFWTFATANPSGNTVTINNGLWKAADSGNTVYLSGSVA
;
A
#
# COMPACT_ATOMS: atom_id res chain seq x y z
N MET A 1 -18.29 40.50 -41.73
CA MET A 1 -18.27 41.21 -40.42
C MET A 1 -19.24 42.38 -40.46
N ALA A 2 -20.50 42.20 -40.07
CA ALA A 2 -21.40 43.33 -39.76
C ALA A 2 -21.25 43.58 -38.25
N ARG A 3 -20.32 44.44 -37.82
CA ARG A 3 -20.48 45.89 -37.57
C ARG A 3 -21.64 46.17 -36.63
N SER A 4 -21.28 46.22 -35.35
CA SER A 4 -22.01 46.86 -34.27
C SER A 4 -22.86 48.04 -34.77
N TYR A 5 -24.15 48.01 -34.47
CA TYR A 5 -25.09 49.09 -34.78
C TYR A 5 -25.62 49.71 -33.49
N TYR A 6 -25.98 50.98 -33.51
CA TYR A 6 -26.59 51.63 -32.35
C TYR A 6 -28.06 51.23 -32.25
N LYS A 7 -28.49 50.85 -31.04
CA LYS A 7 -29.88 50.58 -30.69
C LYS A 7 -30.12 51.25 -29.33
N PRO A 8 -31.00 52.26 -29.24
CA PRO A 8 -31.30 52.93 -27.98
C PRO A 8 -31.69 51.92 -26.90
N GLY A 9 -31.05 52.00 -25.73
CA GLY A 9 -31.31 51.09 -24.60
C GLY A 9 -30.64 49.71 -24.68
N ASP A 10 -29.88 49.40 -25.73
CA ASP A 10 -29.26 48.09 -25.92
C ASP A 10 -27.81 48.22 -26.42
N TYR A 11 -26.86 47.83 -25.56
CA TYR A 11 -25.43 47.92 -25.83
C TYR A 11 -24.88 46.65 -26.48
N ASN A 12 -23.72 46.78 -27.12
CA ASN A 12 -23.05 45.65 -27.76
C ASN A 12 -22.20 44.92 -26.72
N VAL A 13 -22.26 43.59 -26.74
CA VAL A 13 -21.45 42.69 -25.92
C VAL A 13 -20.75 41.69 -26.81
N ILE A 14 -19.61 41.16 -26.34
CA ILE A 14 -18.89 40.10 -27.02
C ILE A 14 -19.30 38.77 -26.36
N CYS A 15 -19.61 37.77 -27.19
CA CYS A 15 -19.85 36.40 -26.73
C CYS A 15 -18.53 35.74 -26.33
N ASP A 16 -18.45 35.20 -25.12
CA ASP A 16 -17.21 34.57 -24.60
C ASP A 16 -16.83 33.27 -25.33
N ARG A 17 -17.80 32.61 -26.00
CA ARG A 17 -17.57 31.32 -26.69
C ARG A 17 -17.19 31.47 -28.17
N CYS A 18 -17.85 32.37 -28.92
CA CYS A 18 -17.60 32.54 -30.35
C CYS A 18 -16.88 33.86 -30.71
N GLY A 19 -16.67 34.77 -29.76
CA GLY A 19 -16.03 36.07 -30.00
C GLY A 19 -16.85 37.05 -30.85
N GLY A 20 -18.07 36.67 -31.26
CA GLY A 20 -18.97 37.54 -32.01
C GLY A 20 -19.51 38.69 -31.18
N GLN A 21 -19.68 39.85 -31.80
CA GLN A 21 -20.37 41.00 -31.18
C GLN A 21 -21.88 40.89 -31.42
N TYR A 22 -22.66 40.90 -30.35
CA TYR A 22 -24.12 40.82 -30.37
C TYR A 22 -24.73 41.88 -29.45
N LYS A 23 -26.05 42.03 -29.51
CA LYS A 23 -26.75 42.88 -28.54
C LYS A 23 -26.87 42.21 -27.19
N ARG A 24 -26.88 42.99 -26.10
CA ARG A 24 -27.04 42.45 -24.75
C ARG A 24 -28.33 41.66 -24.62
N SER A 25 -29.39 42.07 -25.30
CA SER A 25 -30.67 41.36 -25.37
C SER A 25 -30.63 40.00 -26.11
N GLU A 26 -29.61 39.76 -26.93
CA GLU A 26 -29.42 38.50 -27.69
C GLU A 26 -28.46 37.52 -26.99
N CYS A 27 -28.00 37.86 -25.77
CA CYS A 27 -27.08 37.05 -24.98
C CYS A 27 -27.67 36.70 -23.61
N ALA A 28 -27.28 35.54 -23.08
CA ALA A 28 -27.65 35.07 -21.75
C ALA A 28 -26.41 34.60 -20.98
N ILE A 29 -26.51 34.59 -19.66
CA ILE A 29 -25.46 34.05 -18.79
C ILE A 29 -25.72 32.55 -18.61
N GLU A 30 -24.70 31.75 -18.88
CA GLU A 30 -24.72 30.29 -18.69
C GLU A 30 -24.55 29.90 -17.22
N TRP A 31 -24.80 28.63 -16.92
CA TRP A 31 -24.64 28.05 -15.59
C TRP A 31 -23.19 28.08 -15.05
N ASN A 32 -22.21 28.27 -15.93
CA ASN A 32 -20.79 28.42 -15.63
C ASN A 32 -20.37 29.90 -15.47
N GLY A 33 -21.30 30.85 -15.63
CA GLY A 33 -21.04 32.29 -15.53
C GLY A 33 -20.58 32.98 -16.81
N LEU A 34 -20.48 32.27 -17.95
CA LEU A 34 -20.09 32.86 -19.24
C LEU A 34 -21.26 33.60 -19.90
N LEU A 35 -20.96 34.71 -20.59
CA LEU A 35 -21.94 35.44 -21.40
C LEU A 35 -21.92 34.90 -22.83
N THR A 36 -22.96 34.17 -23.22
CA THR A 36 -23.04 33.51 -24.53
C THR A 36 -24.23 33.98 -25.35
N CYS A 37 -24.09 33.93 -26.68
CA CYS A 37 -25.15 34.31 -27.59
C CYS A 37 -26.23 33.21 -27.71
N LEU A 38 -27.49 33.63 -27.75
CA LEU A 38 -28.65 32.73 -27.86
C LEU A 38 -28.77 32.03 -29.23
N ARG A 39 -27.99 32.46 -30.22
CA ARG A 39 -28.03 31.90 -31.59
C ARG A 39 -27.44 30.50 -31.73
N GLY A 40 -26.70 30.01 -30.74
CA GLY A 40 -26.13 28.65 -30.81
C GLY A 40 -24.99 28.36 -29.84
N CYS A 41 -24.51 29.36 -29.08
CA CYS A 41 -23.52 29.11 -28.03
C CYS A 41 -24.16 28.80 -26.69
N TRP A 42 -25.37 29.33 -26.42
CA TRP A 42 -26.08 29.14 -25.17
C TRP A 42 -26.51 27.69 -24.97
N GLU A 43 -26.17 27.15 -23.81
CA GLU A 43 -26.42 25.76 -23.43
C GLU A 43 -27.15 25.64 -22.08
N ILE A 44 -28.11 24.72 -22.02
CA ILE A 44 -28.83 24.36 -20.80
C ILE A 44 -27.93 23.49 -19.92
N ARG A 45 -27.91 23.72 -18.62
CA ARG A 45 -27.15 22.88 -17.69
C ARG A 45 -27.71 21.45 -17.66
N GLN A 46 -26.82 20.46 -17.80
CA GLN A 46 -27.19 19.05 -17.73
C GLN A 46 -27.73 18.71 -16.33
N PRO A 47 -28.89 18.04 -16.20
CA PRO A 47 -29.44 17.63 -14.91
C PRO A 47 -28.49 16.73 -14.09
N GLN A 48 -27.61 15.99 -14.78
CA GLN A 48 -26.66 15.07 -14.15
C GLN A 48 -25.60 15.79 -13.30
N ASP A 49 -25.31 17.08 -13.56
CA ASP A 49 -24.39 17.88 -12.76
C ASP A 49 -24.84 18.04 -11.29
N PHE A 50 -26.12 17.84 -11.02
CA PHE A 50 -26.68 17.94 -9.67
C PHE A 50 -26.62 16.63 -8.88
N VAL A 51 -26.27 15.52 -9.54
CA VAL A 51 -26.22 14.20 -8.90
C VAL A 51 -25.00 14.13 -7.97
N ARG A 52 -25.25 13.88 -6.68
CA ARG A 52 -24.21 13.67 -5.66
C ARG A 52 -24.04 12.18 -5.40
N ALA A 53 -22.79 11.72 -5.40
CA ALA A 53 -22.49 10.35 -5.01
C ALA A 53 -22.83 10.14 -3.53
N LYS A 54 -23.36 8.95 -3.20
CA LYS A 54 -23.50 8.48 -1.83
C LYS A 54 -22.26 7.64 -1.51
N GLU A 55 -21.65 7.86 -0.35
CA GLU A 55 -20.52 7.05 0.11
C GLU A 55 -20.94 5.59 0.24
N ASP A 56 -20.12 4.69 -0.32
CA ASP A 56 -20.30 3.25 -0.23
C ASP A 56 -19.57 2.69 0.99
N ASN A 57 -20.19 1.75 1.69
CA ASN A 57 -19.54 1.07 2.80
C ASN A 57 -18.82 -0.18 2.27
N GLN A 58 -17.51 -0.07 2.11
CA GLN A 58 -16.66 -1.16 1.62
C GLN A 58 -16.35 -2.24 2.69
N SER A 59 -16.92 -2.15 3.90
CA SER A 59 -16.63 -3.14 4.94
C SER A 59 -17.24 -4.51 4.63
N VAL A 60 -16.43 -5.55 4.80
CA VAL A 60 -16.89 -6.94 4.70
C VAL A 60 -17.49 -7.35 6.04
N SER A 61 -18.66 -7.98 6.02
CA SER A 61 -19.41 -8.39 7.23
C SER A 61 -18.65 -9.37 8.13
N LEU A 62 -17.74 -10.16 7.56
CA LEU A 62 -16.90 -11.10 8.28
C LEU A 62 -15.45 -11.04 7.74
N ALA A 63 -14.69 -10.04 8.19
CA ALA A 63 -13.26 -10.02 7.96
C ALA A 63 -12.59 -11.16 8.75
N ARG A 64 -11.82 -12.02 8.08
CA ARG A 64 -10.90 -12.94 8.76
C ARG A 64 -9.73 -12.12 9.29
N VAL A 65 -9.36 -12.33 10.55
CA VAL A 65 -8.17 -11.73 11.14
C VAL A 65 -6.94 -12.38 10.50
N ASP A 66 -5.97 -11.57 10.06
CA ASP A 66 -4.67 -12.07 9.65
C ASP A 66 -3.88 -12.52 10.89
N ILE A 67 -3.30 -13.70 10.84
CA ILE A 67 -2.47 -14.20 11.95
C ILE A 67 -1.12 -13.47 11.83
N ASN A 68 -0.79 -12.64 12.82
CA ASN A 68 0.48 -11.92 12.84
C ASN A 68 1.64 -12.88 13.10
N TYR A 69 2.22 -13.42 12.03
CA TYR A 69 3.42 -14.23 12.10
C TYR A 69 4.63 -13.34 12.36
N LYS A 70 5.18 -13.39 13.58
CA LYS A 70 6.44 -12.70 13.91
C LYS A 70 7.62 -13.53 13.42
N MET A 71 8.27 -13.04 12.37
CA MET A 71 9.61 -13.50 11.99
C MET A 71 10.66 -12.63 12.68
N SER A 72 11.38 -13.22 13.63
CA SER A 72 12.51 -12.59 14.32
C SER A 72 13.81 -13.18 13.78
N THR A 73 14.91 -12.42 13.83
CA THR A 73 16.24 -12.91 13.45
C THR A 73 17.23 -12.72 14.59
N THR A 74 18.03 -13.73 14.85
CA THR A 74 19.14 -13.72 15.82
C THR A 74 20.41 -14.22 15.11
N THR A 75 21.53 -14.35 15.81
CA THR A 75 22.81 -14.80 15.22
C THR A 75 23.45 -15.92 16.03
N LEU A 76 24.28 -16.74 15.39
CA LEU A 76 25.12 -17.72 16.08
C LEU A 76 26.23 -17.03 16.87
N SER A 77 26.36 -17.35 18.16
CA SER A 77 27.43 -16.85 19.03
C SER A 77 28.70 -17.70 18.97
N SER A 78 28.64 -18.88 18.34
CA SER A 78 29.82 -19.71 18.04
C SER A 78 29.67 -20.44 16.70
N SER A 79 30.80 -20.87 16.13
CA SER A 79 30.80 -21.71 14.92
C SER A 79 30.30 -23.12 15.24
N ALA A 80 29.34 -23.62 14.47
CA ALA A 80 28.82 -24.97 14.53
C ALA A 80 29.30 -25.79 13.33
N ALA A 81 29.86 -26.97 13.59
CA ALA A 81 30.34 -27.88 12.55
C ALA A 81 29.18 -28.61 11.85
N GLN A 82 29.49 -29.25 10.72
CA GLN A 82 28.59 -30.23 10.11
C GLN A 82 28.19 -31.31 11.14
N ASP A 83 26.93 -31.75 11.08
CA ASP A 83 26.27 -32.69 12.00
C ASP A 83 26.13 -32.20 13.45
N ALA A 84 26.54 -30.96 13.78
CA ALA A 84 26.32 -30.39 15.10
C ALA A 84 24.81 -30.32 15.41
N LYS A 85 24.43 -30.78 16.61
CA LYS A 85 23.05 -30.78 17.11
C LYS A 85 22.79 -29.76 18.22
N SER A 86 23.83 -29.11 18.69
CA SER A 86 23.79 -28.09 19.74
C SER A 86 24.42 -26.83 19.18
N LEU A 87 23.69 -25.71 19.25
CA LEU A 87 24.07 -24.43 18.67
C LEU A 87 24.02 -23.36 19.75
N GLU A 88 25.06 -22.54 19.83
CA GLU A 88 25.05 -21.35 20.69
C GLU A 88 24.50 -20.16 19.89
N ILE A 89 23.47 -19.53 20.43
CA ILE A 89 22.75 -18.43 19.79
C ILE A 89 22.80 -17.20 20.70
N THR A 90 22.97 -16.01 20.12
CA THR A 90 23.09 -14.76 20.88
C THR A 90 21.84 -14.43 21.70
N SER A 91 20.65 -14.70 21.16
CA SER A 91 19.38 -14.54 21.88
C SER A 91 18.44 -15.69 21.54
N VAL A 92 17.88 -16.30 22.60
CA VAL A 92 16.94 -17.43 22.54
C VAL A 92 15.57 -17.08 23.13
N SER A 93 15.32 -15.79 23.40
CA SER A 93 14.11 -15.33 24.11
C SER A 93 12.80 -15.74 23.43
N ASP A 94 12.84 -15.87 22.11
CA ASP A 94 11.69 -16.25 21.27
C ASP A 94 11.79 -17.71 20.78
N ILE A 95 12.54 -18.58 21.49
CA ILE A 95 12.76 -19.98 21.11
C ILE A 95 12.23 -20.92 22.20
N SER A 96 11.27 -21.73 21.82
CA SER A 96 10.69 -22.82 22.62
C SER A 96 10.83 -24.16 21.89
N LYS A 97 10.68 -25.25 22.64
CA LYS A 97 10.62 -26.60 22.07
C LYS A 97 9.52 -26.68 21.01
N GLY A 98 9.88 -27.13 19.81
CA GLY A 98 8.97 -27.31 18.67
C GLY A 98 8.99 -26.15 17.68
N ASP A 99 9.66 -25.03 17.99
CA ASP A 99 9.74 -23.89 17.07
C ASP A 99 10.61 -24.22 15.86
N SER A 100 10.20 -23.69 14.71
CA SER A 100 10.96 -23.82 13.46
C SER A 100 12.07 -22.78 13.42
N LEU A 101 13.28 -23.24 13.14
CA LEU A 101 14.51 -22.47 13.11
C LEU A 101 15.15 -22.60 11.73
N GLY A 102 15.46 -21.47 11.10
CA GLY A 102 16.25 -21.43 9.87
C GLY A 102 17.67 -20.98 10.19
N ILE A 103 18.68 -21.81 9.96
CA ILE A 103 20.08 -21.50 10.27
C ILE A 103 20.83 -21.21 8.97
N GLY A 104 21.41 -20.01 8.85
CA GLY A 104 22.27 -19.66 7.73
C GLY A 104 23.57 -20.46 7.77
N LEU A 105 23.88 -21.17 6.68
CA LEU A 105 25.12 -21.93 6.50
C LEU A 105 26.17 -21.07 5.77
N ASN A 106 27.44 -21.46 5.86
CA ASN A 106 28.56 -20.70 5.26
C ASN A 106 28.53 -20.65 3.72
N ASP A 107 27.75 -21.52 3.08
CA ASP A 107 27.55 -21.52 1.64
C ASP A 107 26.39 -20.62 1.17
N GLY A 108 25.78 -19.86 2.09
CA GLY A 108 24.66 -18.97 1.83
C GLY A 108 23.30 -19.67 1.76
N THR A 109 23.24 -20.98 2.00
CA THR A 109 21.97 -21.71 2.10
C THR A 109 21.40 -21.63 3.51
N VAL A 110 20.08 -21.86 3.65
CA VAL A 110 19.41 -21.90 4.96
C VAL A 110 18.98 -23.32 5.26
N PHE A 111 19.40 -23.83 6.41
CA PHE A 111 18.98 -25.12 6.92
C PHE A 111 17.81 -24.95 7.89
N TRP A 112 16.65 -25.53 7.52
CA TRP A 112 15.45 -25.52 8.35
C TRP A 112 15.39 -26.74 9.25
N THR A 113 15.19 -26.50 10.54
CA THR A 113 15.11 -27.53 11.58
C THR A 113 14.19 -27.10 12.70
N PHE A 114 13.97 -27.96 13.69
CA PHE A 114 13.13 -27.67 14.85
C PHE A 114 13.93 -27.77 16.14
N ALA A 115 13.63 -26.91 17.11
CA ALA A 115 14.16 -27.02 18.47
C ALA A 115 13.58 -28.27 19.16
N THR A 116 14.44 -29.21 19.58
CA THR A 116 14.00 -30.45 20.24
C THR A 116 13.76 -30.29 21.74
N ALA A 117 14.37 -29.28 22.34
CA ALA A 117 14.25 -28.93 23.75
C ALA A 117 14.21 -27.41 23.91
N ASN A 118 13.72 -26.95 25.07
CA ASN A 118 13.84 -25.54 25.44
C ASN A 118 15.33 -25.19 25.54
N PRO A 119 15.73 -23.97 25.12
CA PRO A 119 17.11 -23.53 25.22
C PRO A 119 17.59 -23.58 26.67
N SER A 120 18.80 -24.11 26.88
CA SER A 120 19.47 -24.06 28.17
C SER A 120 20.53 -22.96 28.11
N GLY A 121 20.25 -21.82 28.71
CA GLY A 121 21.09 -20.64 28.50
C GLY A 121 20.99 -20.18 27.04
N ASN A 122 22.13 -20.06 26.36
CA ASN A 122 22.20 -19.65 24.96
C ASN A 122 22.29 -20.84 23.99
N THR A 123 22.28 -22.07 24.51
CA THR A 123 22.38 -23.30 23.72
C THR A 123 21.00 -23.81 23.29
N VAL A 124 20.79 -23.95 21.99
CA VAL A 124 19.61 -24.60 21.40
C VAL A 124 19.99 -25.97 20.85
N THR A 125 19.19 -26.98 21.15
CA THR A 125 19.35 -28.33 20.58
C THR A 125 18.38 -28.53 19.43
N ILE A 126 18.87 -29.03 18.31
CA ILE A 126 18.10 -29.23 17.07
C ILE A 126 17.90 -30.72 16.75
N ASN A 127 16.85 -31.03 16.00
CA ASN A 127 16.45 -32.43 15.72
C ASN A 127 17.43 -33.15 14.80
N ASN A 128 17.81 -32.48 13.72
CA ASN A 128 18.75 -32.98 12.73
C ASN A 128 20.03 -32.17 12.83
N GLY A 129 21.18 -32.85 12.73
CA GLY A 129 22.47 -32.19 12.66
C GLY A 129 22.56 -31.29 11.43
N LEU A 130 23.35 -30.23 11.51
CA LEU A 130 23.56 -29.31 10.38
C LEU A 130 24.11 -30.04 9.16
N TRP A 131 23.59 -29.75 7.96
CA TRP A 131 24.11 -30.37 6.73
C TRP A 131 25.49 -29.85 6.32
N LYS A 132 25.87 -28.65 6.78
CA LYS A 132 27.22 -28.07 6.64
C LYS A 132 27.53 -27.17 7.83
N ALA A 133 28.79 -26.73 7.93
CA ALA A 133 29.19 -25.79 8.96
C ALA A 133 28.50 -24.41 8.82
N ALA A 134 28.26 -23.78 9.96
CA ALA A 134 27.77 -22.43 10.11
C ALA A 134 28.68 -21.68 11.08
N ASP A 135 29.27 -20.57 10.65
CA ASP A 135 30.21 -19.79 11.46
C ASP A 135 29.48 -18.85 12.42
N SER A 136 30.22 -18.37 13.42
CA SER A 136 29.71 -17.32 14.31
C SER A 136 29.36 -16.08 13.49
N GLY A 137 28.22 -15.45 13.83
CA GLY A 137 27.67 -14.32 13.10
C GLY A 137 26.66 -14.70 12.01
N ASN A 138 26.54 -15.98 11.65
CA ASN A 138 25.50 -16.41 10.72
C ASN A 138 24.10 -16.19 11.31
N THR A 139 23.18 -15.78 10.45
CA THR A 139 21.80 -15.44 10.82
C THR A 139 20.98 -16.68 11.12
N VAL A 140 20.22 -16.63 12.20
CA VAL A 140 19.21 -17.62 12.59
C VAL A 140 17.84 -16.96 12.51
N TYR A 141 16.98 -17.50 11.68
CA TYR A 141 15.60 -17.09 11.47
C TYR A 141 14.68 -17.84 12.44
N LEU A 142 13.85 -17.11 13.16
CA LEU A 142 12.88 -17.63 14.10
C LEU A 142 11.48 -17.38 13.54
N SER A 143 10.66 -18.43 13.45
CA SER A 143 9.23 -18.28 13.18
C SER A 143 8.45 -18.67 14.43
N GLY A 144 8.09 -17.68 15.25
CA GLY A 144 7.20 -17.86 16.37
C GLY A 144 5.77 -17.46 15.99
N SER A 145 4.79 -18.31 16.25
CA SER A 145 3.38 -17.87 16.30
C SER A 145 3.13 -17.18 17.63
N VAL A 146 2.72 -15.91 17.62
CA VAL A 146 2.15 -15.29 18.82
C VAL A 146 0.72 -15.82 18.98
N ALA A 147 0.37 -16.25 20.20
CA ALA A 147 -0.97 -16.68 20.57
C ALA A 147 -2.01 -15.56 20.45
#